data_AF-C0XK87-F1
#
_entry.id   AF-C0XK87-F1
#
_cell.length_a   1.000
_cell.length_b   1.000
_cell.length_c   1.000
_cell.angle_alpha   90.00
_cell.angle_beta   90.00
_cell.angle_gamma   90.00
#
_symmetry.space_group_name_H-M   'P 1'
#
loop_
_entity.id
_entity.type
_entity.pdbx_description
1 polymer ?
#
loop_
_entity_poly.entity_id
_entity_poly.type
_entity_poly.pdbx_seq_one_letter_code
_entity_poly.pdbx_strand_id
1 'polypeptide(L)'
;MIGNEVTLTTKNELNIVYSVQNDDSSLKIGQSILENQAISIPINKFFASHIGIFGNTGSGKSNTLHKLYLELFRSKFRNNIFKHSQFLIIDFNGEYVGNNMFGVNDKKIKRVFDINTKVKSNFNKIPVTKEYLFDADILSILFDARPKTQVPFLKKAMKKMNEVIVQKDFKFGNFVGGILKRILSTPEESTQKSLDEWITIAKRYDLNASDFTFIDKIQFNSKNKNYYGLNEQGVTIYFNGGAEKANNQKLEFFKLSMIEMRINNYWSNTSISLIKKLKAFLEFQKVFYIAWKDFDSQ
;
A
#
# COMPACT_ATOMS: atom_id res chain seq x y z
N MET A 1 15.90 -60.68 -12.61
CA MET A 1 16.36 -62.08 -12.55
C MET A 1 15.12 -62.96 -12.41
N ILE A 2 15.02 -64.03 -13.20
CA ILE A 2 13.97 -65.06 -13.05
C ILE A 2 14.47 -66.05 -12.00
N GLY A 3 13.65 -66.33 -10.97
CA GLY A 3 14.00 -67.25 -9.88
C GLY A 3 14.35 -66.62 -8.53
N ASN A 4 14.32 -65.29 -8.39
CA ASN A 4 14.52 -64.64 -7.09
C ASN A 4 13.27 -64.78 -6.22
N GLU A 5 13.46 -65.16 -4.96
CA GLU A 5 12.39 -65.17 -3.97
C GLU A 5 11.99 -63.75 -3.57
N VAL A 6 10.69 -63.51 -3.47
CA VAL A 6 10.10 -62.25 -3.00
C VAL A 6 9.45 -62.52 -1.66
N THR A 7 9.96 -61.89 -0.60
CA THR A 7 9.44 -62.01 0.76
C THR A 7 8.72 -60.73 1.19
N LEU A 8 7.77 -60.86 2.12
CA LEU A 8 7.16 -59.71 2.75
C LEU A 8 8.17 -58.99 3.64
N THR A 9 8.19 -57.66 3.57
CA THR A 9 9.05 -56.84 4.41
C THR A 9 8.61 -56.93 5.87
N THR A 10 9.56 -57.22 6.76
CA THR A 10 9.30 -57.30 8.19
C THR A 10 9.11 -55.91 8.80
N LYS A 11 8.42 -55.84 9.95
CA LYS A 11 8.28 -54.56 10.69
C LYS A 11 9.63 -53.94 11.08
N ASN A 12 10.65 -54.76 11.34
CA ASN A 12 11.99 -54.27 11.68
C ASN A 12 12.63 -53.56 10.49
N GLU A 13 12.50 -54.12 9.28
CA GLU A 13 13.00 -53.49 8.05
C GLU A 13 12.24 -52.20 7.73
N LEU A 14 10.90 -52.20 7.89
CA LEU A 14 10.10 -50.99 7.73
C LEU A 14 10.49 -49.90 8.74
N ASN A 15 10.77 -50.30 9.99
CA ASN A 15 11.28 -49.37 10.99
C ASN A 15 12.62 -48.77 10.55
N ILE A 16 13.55 -49.54 9.96
CA ILE A 16 14.83 -48.96 9.48
C ILE A 16 14.60 -47.89 8.41
N VAL A 17 13.64 -48.08 7.51
CA VAL A 17 13.36 -47.12 6.41
C VAL A 17 12.57 -45.90 6.88
N TYR A 18 11.55 -46.10 7.72
CA TYR A 18 10.63 -45.05 8.15
C TYR A 18 10.97 -44.42 9.51
N SER A 19 11.94 -44.97 10.24
CA SER A 19 12.40 -44.36 11.48
C SER A 19 13.10 -43.05 11.19
N VAL A 20 12.76 -42.05 11.99
CA VAL A 20 13.49 -40.80 12.01
C VAL A 20 14.80 -41.07 12.77
N GLN A 21 15.91 -40.47 12.31
CA GLN A 21 17.20 -40.57 13.00
C GLN A 21 17.04 -40.28 14.51
N ASN A 22 17.70 -41.07 15.36
CA ASN A 22 17.42 -41.13 16.80
C ASN A 22 17.50 -39.78 17.55
N ASP A 23 18.27 -38.82 17.04
CA ASP A 23 18.43 -37.49 17.67
C ASP A 23 17.40 -36.44 17.19
N ASP A 24 16.66 -36.72 16.12
CA ASP A 24 15.70 -35.78 15.56
C ASP A 24 14.36 -35.86 16.29
N SER A 25 13.90 -34.71 16.79
CA SER A 25 12.53 -34.59 17.27
C SER A 25 11.54 -34.78 16.12
N SER A 26 10.61 -35.72 16.26
CA SER A 26 9.69 -36.13 15.20
C SER A 26 8.21 -36.07 15.62
N LEU A 27 7.32 -36.05 14.63
CA LEU A 27 5.87 -36.06 14.81
C LEU A 27 5.25 -37.20 14.01
N LYS A 28 4.43 -38.01 14.68
CA LYS A 28 3.60 -39.01 14.01
C LYS A 28 2.47 -38.31 13.26
N ILE A 29 2.45 -38.45 11.94
CA ILE A 29 1.43 -37.82 11.08
C ILE A 29 0.35 -38.81 10.66
N GLY A 30 0.66 -40.11 10.66
CA GLY A 30 -0.25 -41.17 10.25
C GLY A 30 0.37 -42.54 10.42
N GLN A 31 -0.14 -43.50 9.65
CA GLN A 31 0.39 -44.86 9.58
C GLN A 31 0.27 -45.42 8.17
N SER A 32 1.13 -46.36 7.81
CA SER A 32 0.99 -47.12 6.57
C SER A 32 -0.29 -47.96 6.60
N ILE A 33 -0.95 -48.10 5.45
CA ILE A 33 -2.24 -48.77 5.35
C ILE A 33 -2.11 -50.28 5.57
N LEU A 34 -1.11 -50.89 4.93
CA LEU A 34 -0.94 -52.35 4.93
C LEU A 34 -0.35 -52.85 6.26
N GLU A 35 0.68 -52.17 6.76
CA GLU A 35 1.51 -52.68 7.85
C GLU A 35 1.18 -52.04 9.20
N ASN A 36 0.27 -51.05 9.21
CA ASN A 36 -0.04 -50.18 10.37
C ASN A 36 1.22 -49.56 11.00
N GLN A 37 2.26 -49.36 10.19
CA GLN A 37 3.53 -48.80 10.63
C GLN A 37 3.36 -47.30 10.86
N ALA A 38 3.69 -46.80 12.05
CA ALA A 38 3.62 -45.37 12.33
C ALA A 38 4.57 -44.59 11.42
N ILE A 39 4.06 -43.56 10.76
CA ILE A 39 4.84 -42.66 9.92
C ILE A 39 5.09 -41.37 10.69
N SER A 40 6.36 -41.13 10.99
CA SER A 40 6.82 -39.94 11.70
C SER A 40 7.72 -39.09 10.80
N ILE A 41 7.59 -37.78 10.93
CA ILE A 41 8.42 -36.81 10.19
C ILE A 41 9.32 -36.02 11.16
N PRO A 42 10.59 -35.77 10.81
CA PRO A 42 11.47 -34.89 11.59
C PRO A 42 10.96 -33.45 11.54
N ILE A 43 10.74 -32.83 12.71
CA ILE A 43 10.14 -31.50 12.81
C ILE A 43 10.99 -30.46 12.07
N ASN A 44 12.26 -30.34 12.43
CA ASN A 44 13.13 -29.27 11.91
C ASN A 44 13.37 -29.44 10.42
N LYS A 45 13.71 -30.65 9.96
CA LYS A 45 13.98 -30.90 8.54
C LYS A 45 12.75 -30.71 7.66
N PHE A 46 11.56 -31.11 8.14
CA PHE A 46 10.33 -31.01 7.36
C PHE A 46 9.77 -29.57 7.36
N PHE A 47 9.51 -28.99 8.54
CA PHE A 47 8.83 -27.68 8.63
C PHE A 47 9.71 -26.47 8.32
N ALA A 48 11.05 -26.63 8.30
CA ALA A 48 11.95 -25.58 7.80
C ALA A 48 12.08 -25.57 6.26
N SER A 49 11.44 -26.52 5.57
CA SER A 49 11.46 -26.62 4.11
C SER A 49 10.15 -26.14 3.47
N HIS A 50 10.16 -25.95 2.15
CA HIS A 50 8.94 -25.70 1.38
C HIS A 50 8.21 -27.01 1.08
N ILE A 51 6.91 -27.06 1.40
CA ILE A 51 6.07 -28.26 1.27
C ILE A 51 4.95 -27.99 0.27
N GLY A 52 4.71 -28.94 -0.64
CA GLY A 52 3.54 -28.98 -1.51
C GLY A 52 2.66 -30.19 -1.20
N ILE A 53 1.36 -29.98 -1.03
CA ILE A 53 0.37 -31.05 -0.83
C ILE A 53 -0.51 -31.13 -2.08
N PHE A 54 -0.38 -32.21 -2.84
CA PHE A 54 -1.05 -32.40 -4.12
C PHE A 54 -2.08 -33.52 -4.05
N GLY A 55 -3.11 -33.45 -4.90
CA GLY A 55 -4.15 -34.46 -5.01
C GLY A 55 -5.44 -33.92 -5.62
N ASN A 56 -6.30 -34.80 -6.09
CA ASN A 56 -7.59 -34.44 -6.68
C ASN A 56 -8.55 -33.84 -5.64
N THR A 57 -9.65 -33.26 -6.09
CA THR A 57 -10.74 -32.82 -5.19
C THR A 57 -11.23 -34.01 -4.37
N GLY A 58 -11.45 -33.81 -3.07
CA GLY A 58 -11.86 -34.87 -2.14
C GLY A 58 -10.74 -35.81 -1.66
N SER A 59 -9.50 -35.67 -2.16
CA SER A 59 -8.38 -36.56 -1.75
C SER A 59 -7.80 -36.27 -0.36
N GLY A 60 -8.39 -35.33 0.39
CA GLY A 60 -7.95 -35.00 1.75
C GLY A 60 -6.79 -33.99 1.86
N LYS A 61 -6.50 -33.17 0.84
CA LYS A 61 -5.43 -32.14 0.90
C LYS A 61 -5.53 -31.25 2.14
N SER A 62 -6.70 -30.67 2.38
CA SER A 62 -6.95 -29.78 3.53
C SER A 62 -6.87 -30.50 4.86
N ASN A 63 -7.28 -31.78 4.89
CA ASN A 63 -7.15 -32.63 6.06
C ASN A 63 -5.67 -32.95 6.36
N THR A 64 -4.86 -33.22 5.34
CA THR A 64 -3.41 -33.43 5.51
C THR A 64 -2.74 -32.18 6.06
N LEU A 65 -3.04 -31.00 5.51
CA LEU A 65 -2.54 -29.73 6.04
C LEU A 65 -2.96 -29.54 7.51
N HIS A 66 -4.24 -29.74 7.80
CA HIS A 66 -4.77 -29.66 9.16
C HIS A 66 -4.04 -30.60 10.11
N LYS A 67 -3.89 -31.86 9.73
CA LYS A 67 -3.25 -32.89 10.56
C LYS A 67 -1.79 -32.56 10.85
N LEU A 68 -1.01 -32.11 9.85
CA LEU A 68 0.40 -31.74 10.02
C LEU A 68 0.58 -30.68 11.11
N TYR A 69 -0.13 -29.57 11.00
CA TYR A 69 0.00 -28.46 11.95
C TYR A 69 -0.73 -28.74 13.28
N LEU A 70 -1.78 -29.56 13.28
CA LEU A 70 -2.41 -30.05 14.51
C LEU A 70 -1.41 -30.82 15.37
N GLU A 71 -0.67 -31.77 14.79
CA GLU A 71 0.32 -32.55 15.52
C GLU A 71 1.51 -31.69 15.94
N LEU A 72 1.95 -30.76 15.09
CA LEU A 72 2.99 -29.80 15.45
C LEU A 72 2.61 -28.96 16.67
N PHE A 73 1.39 -28.43 16.72
CA PHE A 73 0.91 -27.61 17.82
C PHE A 73 0.47 -28.41 19.04
N ARG A 74 0.31 -29.72 18.94
CA ARG A 74 0.11 -30.63 20.08
C ARG A 74 1.42 -31.17 20.66
N SER A 75 2.53 -30.98 19.96
CA SER A 75 3.84 -31.41 20.42
C SER A 75 4.27 -30.71 21.71
N LYS A 76 5.22 -31.31 22.43
CA LYS A 76 5.88 -30.72 23.60
C LYS A 76 6.55 -29.36 23.31
N PHE A 77 6.73 -28.99 22.05
CA PHE A 77 7.37 -27.75 21.61
C PHE A 77 6.39 -26.60 21.38
N ARG A 78 5.07 -26.82 21.54
CA ARG A 78 4.01 -25.83 21.30
C ARG A 78 4.34 -24.43 21.80
N ASN A 79 4.77 -24.31 23.06
CA ASN A 79 5.03 -23.01 23.67
C ASN A 79 6.20 -22.26 23.01
N ASN A 80 7.28 -22.98 22.67
CA ASN A 80 8.42 -22.39 21.97
C ASN A 80 8.05 -22.02 20.52
N ILE A 81 7.26 -22.86 19.85
CA ILE A 81 6.78 -22.60 18.49
C ILE A 81 5.98 -21.30 18.44
N PHE A 82 4.99 -21.12 19.31
CA PHE A 82 4.19 -19.88 19.31
C PHE A 82 4.94 -18.65 19.84
N LYS A 83 6.05 -18.84 20.57
CA LYS A 83 6.91 -17.74 21.02
C LYS A 83 7.85 -17.24 19.92
N HIS A 84 8.32 -18.13 19.05
CA HIS A 84 9.39 -17.83 18.09
C HIS A 84 8.97 -17.90 16.62
N SER A 85 7.72 -18.30 16.33
CA SER A 85 7.23 -18.47 14.97
C SER A 85 5.87 -17.84 14.78
N GLN A 86 5.63 -17.35 13.57
CA GLN A 86 4.35 -16.80 13.15
C GLN A 86 3.79 -17.66 12.01
N PHE A 87 2.50 -17.98 12.09
CA PHE A 87 1.80 -18.77 11.08
C PHE A 87 0.73 -17.90 10.43
N LEU A 88 0.77 -17.80 9.10
CA LEU A 88 -0.20 -17.09 8.30
C LEU A 88 -0.86 -18.08 7.35
N ILE A 89 -2.19 -18.10 7.34
CA ILE A 89 -2.99 -18.95 6.45
C ILE A 89 -3.85 -18.03 5.59
N ILE A 90 -3.72 -18.17 4.27
CA ILE A 90 -4.61 -17.54 3.29
C ILE A 90 -5.62 -18.61 2.89
N ASP A 91 -6.84 -18.47 3.40
CA ASP A 91 -7.89 -19.46 3.26
C ASP A 91 -8.97 -18.95 2.29
N PHE A 92 -8.93 -19.44 1.05
CA PHE A 92 -9.89 -19.05 0.02
C PHE A 92 -11.26 -19.71 0.19
N ASN A 93 -11.33 -20.86 0.88
CA ASN A 93 -12.54 -21.68 1.00
C ASN A 93 -13.18 -21.62 2.39
N GLY A 94 -12.52 -20.99 3.37
CA GLY A 94 -12.99 -20.90 4.75
C GLY A 94 -12.90 -22.22 5.51
N GLU A 95 -12.03 -23.15 5.11
CA GLU A 95 -11.90 -24.48 5.73
C GLU A 95 -11.23 -24.44 7.12
N TYR A 96 -10.47 -23.39 7.43
CA TYR A 96 -9.59 -23.31 8.61
C TYR A 96 -10.02 -22.25 9.64
N VAL A 97 -11.13 -21.55 9.40
CA VAL A 97 -11.60 -20.47 10.29
C VAL A 97 -12.28 -20.97 11.56
N GLY A 98 -12.80 -22.21 11.54
CA GLY A 98 -13.59 -22.80 12.63
C GLY A 98 -12.88 -22.88 13.99
N ASN A 99 -13.68 -23.20 15.02
CA ASN A 99 -13.18 -23.47 16.37
C ASN A 99 -12.27 -24.71 16.34
N ASN A 100 -11.22 -24.68 17.16
CA ASN A 100 -10.26 -25.75 17.38
C ASN A 100 -9.48 -26.21 16.13
N MET A 101 -9.45 -25.38 15.08
CA MET A 101 -8.61 -25.64 13.92
C MET A 101 -7.14 -25.69 14.33
N PHE A 102 -6.44 -26.73 13.88
CA PHE A 102 -5.07 -27.07 14.29
C PHE A 102 -4.87 -27.24 15.80
N GLY A 103 -5.95 -27.48 16.58
CA GLY A 103 -5.85 -27.58 18.04
C GLY A 103 -5.54 -26.23 18.71
N VAL A 104 -5.96 -25.13 18.09
CA VAL A 104 -5.79 -23.77 18.62
C VAL A 104 -7.16 -23.12 18.83
N ASN A 105 -7.52 -22.94 20.09
CA ASN A 105 -8.77 -22.28 20.52
C ASN A 105 -8.55 -20.90 21.15
N ASP A 106 -7.32 -20.58 21.55
CA ASP A 106 -7.04 -19.32 22.23
C ASP A 106 -7.07 -18.15 21.24
N LYS A 107 -8.04 -17.24 21.42
CA LYS A 107 -8.19 -16.01 20.63
C LYS A 107 -7.01 -15.05 20.78
N LYS A 108 -6.17 -15.21 21.81
CA LYS A 108 -4.91 -14.46 21.96
C LYS A 108 -3.82 -14.96 21.00
N ILE A 109 -3.89 -16.23 20.60
CA ILE A 109 -2.90 -16.89 19.73
C ILE A 109 -3.39 -16.92 18.28
N LYS A 110 -4.68 -17.26 18.05
CA LYS A 110 -5.30 -17.29 16.73
C LYS A 110 -6.18 -16.06 16.53
N ARG A 111 -5.88 -15.28 15.50
CA ARG A 111 -6.73 -14.20 15.00
C ARG A 111 -7.20 -14.54 13.60
N VAL A 112 -8.50 -14.39 13.35
CA VAL A 112 -9.12 -14.59 12.03
C VAL A 112 -9.48 -13.24 11.46
N PHE A 113 -9.08 -12.97 10.22
CA PHE A 113 -9.46 -11.80 9.46
C PHE A 113 -10.40 -12.23 8.34
N ASP A 114 -11.71 -12.13 8.59
CA ASP A 114 -12.74 -12.41 7.59
C ASP A 114 -12.98 -11.16 6.71
N ILE A 115 -12.29 -11.10 5.59
CA ILE A 115 -12.23 -9.90 4.73
C ILE A 115 -13.44 -9.89 3.79
N ASN A 116 -14.43 -9.05 4.11
CA ASN A 116 -15.57 -8.80 3.23
C ASN A 116 -15.56 -7.36 2.71
N THR A 117 -15.38 -7.20 1.40
CA THR A 117 -15.33 -5.88 0.73
C THR A 117 -16.69 -5.41 0.20
N LYS A 118 -17.70 -6.29 0.15
CA LYS A 118 -19.05 -5.96 -0.35
C LYS A 118 -19.85 -5.16 0.67
N VAL A 119 -19.71 -5.50 1.94
CA VAL A 119 -20.37 -4.79 3.03
C VAL A 119 -19.38 -3.79 3.62
N LYS A 120 -19.75 -2.51 3.66
CA LYS A 120 -19.00 -1.50 4.43
C LYS A 120 -19.13 -1.82 5.91
N SER A 121 -18.28 -2.72 6.40
CA SER A 121 -18.14 -3.00 7.83
C SER A 121 -16.80 -2.42 8.32
N ASN A 122 -16.79 -1.96 9.56
CA ASN A 122 -15.55 -1.54 10.23
C ASN A 122 -14.80 -2.71 10.88
N PHE A 123 -15.31 -3.94 10.72
CA PHE A 123 -14.75 -5.14 11.32
C PHE A 123 -13.92 -5.90 10.28
N ASN A 124 -12.87 -6.60 10.73
CA ASN A 124 -12.07 -7.53 9.92
C ASN A 124 -11.33 -6.95 8.70
N LYS A 125 -10.61 -5.83 8.89
CA LYS A 125 -9.64 -5.32 7.91
C LYS A 125 -8.25 -5.91 8.16
N ILE A 126 -7.48 -6.12 7.11
CA ILE A 126 -6.05 -6.44 7.25
C ILE A 126 -5.36 -5.23 7.88
N PRO A 127 -4.63 -5.41 9.00
CA PRO A 127 -3.85 -4.33 9.57
C PRO A 127 -2.65 -4.06 8.66
N VAL A 128 -2.56 -2.83 8.18
CA VAL A 128 -1.43 -2.35 7.38
C VAL A 128 -0.85 -1.15 8.09
N THR A 129 0.47 -1.14 8.31
CA THR A 129 1.14 0.00 8.93
C THR A 129 1.17 1.17 7.97
N LYS A 130 1.20 2.39 8.51
CA LYS A 130 1.33 3.60 7.69
C LYS A 130 2.64 3.57 6.93
N GLU A 131 3.71 3.13 7.57
CA GLU A 131 5.06 3.07 7.02
C GLU A 131 5.10 2.13 5.80
N TYR A 132 4.39 1.01 5.85
CA TYR A 132 4.28 0.08 4.73
C TYR A 132 3.44 0.65 3.59
N LEU A 133 2.25 1.22 3.88
CA LEU A 133 1.35 1.71 2.84
C LEU A 133 1.90 2.96 2.15
N PHE A 134 2.64 3.81 2.87
CA PHE A 134 3.20 5.07 2.36
C PHE A 134 4.64 4.90 1.86
N ASP A 135 4.92 3.73 1.30
CA ASP A 135 6.14 3.43 0.55
C ASP A 135 5.90 3.56 -0.96
N ALA A 136 6.86 4.12 -1.68
CA ALA A 136 6.70 4.39 -3.11
C ALA A 136 6.65 3.11 -3.95
N ASP A 137 7.39 2.06 -3.56
CA ASP A 137 7.40 0.79 -4.26
C ASP A 137 6.08 0.04 -4.02
N ILE A 138 5.59 0.02 -2.78
CA ILE A 138 4.25 -0.53 -2.46
C ILE A 138 3.14 0.19 -3.22
N LEU A 139 3.13 1.53 -3.20
CA LEU A 139 2.14 2.30 -3.95
C LEU A 139 2.26 2.08 -5.47
N SER A 140 3.47 1.88 -5.98
CA SER A 140 3.66 1.59 -7.41
C SER A 140 3.01 0.28 -7.84
N ILE A 141 3.08 -0.75 -6.98
CA ILE A 141 2.43 -2.05 -7.22
C ILE A 141 0.90 -1.88 -7.11
N LEU A 142 0.42 -1.21 -6.06
CA LEU A 142 -1.02 -1.03 -5.83
C LEU A 142 -1.73 -0.21 -6.92
N PHE A 143 -1.02 0.75 -7.52
CA PHE A 143 -1.55 1.59 -8.59
C PHE A 143 -1.27 1.05 -9.99
N ASP A 144 -0.60 -0.09 -10.12
CA ASP A 144 -0.10 -0.62 -11.40
C ASP A 144 0.66 0.47 -12.20
N ALA A 145 1.60 1.12 -11.52
CA ALA A 145 2.27 2.31 -12.05
C ALA A 145 3.26 1.95 -13.16
N ARG A 146 3.18 2.64 -14.30
CA ARG A 146 4.09 2.47 -15.45
C ARG A 146 5.55 2.69 -15.04
N PRO A 147 6.45 1.70 -15.23
CA PRO A 147 7.83 1.75 -14.75
C PRO A 147 8.62 2.97 -15.21
N LYS A 148 8.48 3.37 -16.48
CA LYS A 148 9.29 4.45 -17.07
C LYS A 148 8.82 5.88 -16.74
N THR A 149 7.58 6.06 -16.29
CA THR A 149 6.99 7.41 -16.17
C THR A 149 6.34 7.67 -14.82
N GLN A 150 5.53 6.74 -14.32
CA GLN A 150 4.77 6.94 -13.07
C GLN A 150 5.57 6.53 -11.84
N VAL A 151 6.42 5.49 -11.92
CA VAL A 151 7.26 5.08 -10.79
C VAL A 151 8.25 6.19 -10.37
N PRO A 152 9.01 6.83 -11.29
CA PRO A 152 9.92 7.91 -10.91
C PRO A 152 9.18 9.10 -10.29
N PHE A 153 8.00 9.44 -10.82
CA PHE A 153 7.13 10.47 -10.26
C PHE A 153 6.70 10.13 -8.83
N LEU A 154 6.17 8.91 -8.61
CA LEU A 154 5.73 8.45 -7.30
C LEU A 154 6.87 8.46 -6.28
N LYS A 155 8.07 8.00 -6.65
CA LYS A 155 9.25 8.04 -5.76
C LYS A 155 9.60 9.46 -5.33
N LYS A 156 9.67 10.40 -6.28
CA LYS A 156 9.96 11.82 -5.98
C LYS A 156 8.86 12.44 -5.10
N ALA A 157 7.59 12.20 -5.43
CA ALA A 157 6.46 12.74 -4.69
C ALA A 157 6.38 12.17 -3.26
N MET A 158 6.55 10.87 -3.09
CA MET A 158 6.51 10.22 -1.78
C MET A 158 7.67 10.65 -0.88
N LYS A 159 8.88 10.80 -1.44
CA LYS A 159 10.01 11.38 -0.69
C LYS A 159 9.65 12.75 -0.13
N LYS A 160 9.15 13.65 -0.97
CA LYS A 160 8.73 15.00 -0.56
C LYS A 160 7.57 14.96 0.43
N MET A 161 6.62 14.04 0.26
CA MET A 161 5.51 13.87 1.21
C MET A 161 6.00 13.45 2.60
N ASN A 162 6.93 12.49 2.66
CA ASN A 162 7.50 12.01 3.91
C ASN A 162 8.32 13.09 4.62
N GLU A 163 8.97 13.99 3.87
CA GLU A 163 9.65 15.17 4.43
C GLU A 163 8.67 16.18 5.02
N VAL A 164 7.52 16.44 4.38
CA VAL A 164 6.57 17.46 4.86
C VAL A 164 5.63 16.94 5.96
N ILE A 165 5.32 15.65 5.99
CA ILE A 165 4.35 15.10 6.94
C ILE A 165 4.88 15.05 8.39
N VAL A 166 6.21 15.11 8.56
CA VAL A 166 6.87 15.18 9.87
C VAL A 166 7.09 16.61 10.37
N GLN A 167 6.91 17.61 9.49
CA GLN A 167 7.06 19.03 9.84
C GLN A 167 5.78 19.53 10.52
N LYS A 168 5.89 19.94 11.79
CA LYS A 168 4.74 20.43 12.58
C LYS A 168 4.08 21.68 11.99
N ASP A 169 4.89 22.57 11.41
CA ASP A 169 4.43 23.87 10.89
C ASP A 169 4.23 23.88 9.36
N PHE A 170 4.18 22.71 8.73
CA PHE A 170 4.01 22.63 7.28
C PHE A 170 2.60 23.11 6.86
N LYS A 171 2.58 24.18 6.07
CA LYS A 171 1.38 24.77 5.49
C LYS A 171 1.19 24.29 4.05
N PHE A 172 0.36 23.27 3.86
CA PHE A 172 0.07 22.70 2.54
C PHE A 172 -0.52 23.72 1.56
N GLY A 173 -1.35 24.63 2.04
CA GLY A 173 -1.85 25.77 1.26
C GLY A 173 -0.73 26.60 0.66
N ASN A 174 0.32 26.92 1.44
CA ASN A 174 1.46 27.68 0.94
C ASN A 174 2.24 26.91 -0.13
N PHE A 175 2.36 25.58 0.03
CA PHE A 175 2.93 24.72 -0.99
C PHE A 175 2.11 24.77 -2.30
N VAL A 176 0.78 24.66 -2.18
CA VAL A 176 -0.15 24.73 -3.31
C VAL A 176 -0.15 26.10 -3.99
N GLY A 177 -0.20 27.18 -3.23
CA GLY A 177 -0.13 28.55 -3.76
C GLY A 177 1.23 28.88 -4.34
N GLY A 178 2.31 28.30 -3.81
CA GLY A 178 3.64 28.35 -4.41
C GLY A 178 3.69 27.75 -5.82
N ILE A 179 2.95 26.67 -6.09
CA ILE A 179 2.81 26.12 -7.45
C ILE A 179 2.13 27.13 -8.37
N LEU A 180 1.01 27.73 -7.96
CA LEU A 180 0.32 28.73 -8.77
C LEU A 180 1.22 29.95 -9.04
N LYS A 181 1.87 30.47 -8.00
CA LYS A 181 2.83 31.58 -8.10
C LYS A 181 3.88 31.28 -9.17
N ARG A 182 4.45 30.07 -9.14
CA ARG A 182 5.45 29.65 -10.13
C ARG A 182 4.84 29.53 -11.53
N ILE A 183 3.67 28.91 -11.70
CA ILE A 183 2.97 28.84 -13.01
C ILE A 183 2.83 30.24 -13.61
N LEU A 184 2.27 31.17 -12.83
CA LEU A 184 2.02 32.54 -13.31
C LEU A 184 3.31 33.34 -13.58
N SER A 185 4.41 32.95 -12.94
CA SER A 185 5.71 33.65 -13.05
C SER A 185 6.67 33.06 -14.06
N THR A 186 6.49 31.79 -14.46
CA THR A 186 7.28 31.12 -15.51
C THR A 186 6.39 30.74 -16.70
N PRO A 187 5.86 31.75 -17.44
CA PRO A 187 4.98 31.53 -18.59
C PRO A 187 5.66 30.81 -19.77
N GLU A 188 6.99 30.76 -19.80
CA GLU A 188 7.74 30.04 -20.84
C GLU A 188 7.84 28.53 -20.56
N GLU A 189 7.71 28.13 -19.31
CA GLU A 189 7.82 26.74 -18.85
C GLU A 189 6.43 26.12 -18.61
N SER A 190 5.44 26.94 -18.24
CA SER A 190 4.08 26.49 -17.94
C SER A 190 3.09 26.73 -19.08
N THR A 191 1.95 26.04 -19.03
CA THR A 191 0.88 26.16 -20.04
C THR A 191 -0.44 26.51 -19.39
N GLN A 192 -1.39 27.06 -20.17
CA GLN A 192 -2.78 27.25 -19.72
C GLN A 192 -3.36 25.95 -19.13
N LYS A 193 -3.00 24.79 -19.69
CA LYS A 193 -3.40 23.48 -19.16
C LYS A 193 -2.94 23.25 -17.71
N SER A 194 -1.73 23.67 -17.35
CA SER A 194 -1.22 23.55 -15.98
C SER A 194 -2.00 24.46 -15.01
N LEU A 195 -2.37 25.66 -15.46
CA LEU A 195 -3.22 26.59 -14.70
C LEU A 195 -4.63 26.01 -14.50
N ASP A 196 -5.26 25.53 -15.58
CA ASP A 196 -6.61 24.95 -15.53
C ASP A 196 -6.67 23.72 -14.63
N GLU A 197 -5.65 22.84 -14.70
CA GLU A 197 -5.53 21.67 -13.82
C GLU A 197 -5.34 22.09 -12.35
N TRP A 198 -4.51 23.11 -12.08
CA TRP A 198 -4.33 23.65 -10.73
C TRP A 198 -5.66 24.15 -10.14
N ILE A 199 -6.40 24.96 -10.91
CA ILE A 199 -7.70 25.53 -10.51
C ILE A 199 -8.69 24.40 -10.22
N THR A 200 -8.78 23.42 -11.12
CA THR A 200 -9.68 22.27 -11.00
C THR A 200 -9.38 21.44 -9.75
N ILE A 201 -8.09 21.25 -9.42
CA ILE A 201 -7.69 20.55 -8.19
C ILE A 201 -7.98 21.40 -6.96
N ALA A 202 -7.64 22.68 -6.96
CA ALA A 202 -7.85 23.59 -5.83
C ALA A 202 -9.33 23.68 -5.43
N LYS A 203 -10.25 23.78 -6.41
CA LYS A 203 -11.71 23.76 -6.20
C LYS A 203 -12.25 22.48 -5.53
N ARG A 204 -11.52 21.36 -5.58
CA ARG A 204 -11.93 20.12 -4.89
C ARG A 204 -11.62 20.14 -3.39
N TYR A 205 -10.67 20.99 -2.98
CA TYR A 205 -10.16 21.03 -1.61
C TYR A 205 -10.49 22.34 -0.89
N ASP A 206 -10.78 23.40 -1.65
CA ASP A 206 -11.45 24.59 -1.17
C ASP A 206 -12.96 24.48 -1.39
N LEU A 207 -13.73 24.66 -0.33
CA LEU A 207 -15.19 24.50 -0.32
C LEU A 207 -15.92 25.77 -0.78
N ASN A 208 -15.22 26.86 -1.07
CA ASN A 208 -15.83 28.12 -1.41
C ASN A 208 -15.57 28.53 -2.87
N ALA A 209 -16.58 28.32 -3.73
CA ALA A 209 -16.49 28.67 -5.14
C ALA A 209 -16.23 30.16 -5.40
N SER A 210 -16.60 31.05 -4.46
CA SER A 210 -16.36 32.49 -4.62
C SER A 210 -14.88 32.89 -4.57
N ASP A 211 -14.02 32.01 -4.05
CA ASP A 211 -12.60 32.30 -3.90
C ASP A 211 -11.87 32.22 -5.26
N PHE A 212 -12.50 31.56 -6.26
CA PHE A 212 -11.94 31.36 -7.60
C PHE A 212 -12.43 32.36 -8.65
N THR A 213 -13.35 33.28 -8.31
CA THR A 213 -14.04 34.16 -9.30
C THR A 213 -13.10 34.97 -10.19
N PHE A 214 -11.92 35.32 -9.68
CA PHE A 214 -10.90 36.08 -10.41
C PHE A 214 -9.83 35.16 -11.01
N ILE A 215 -9.43 34.10 -10.30
CA ILE A 215 -8.43 33.14 -10.79
C ILE A 215 -8.94 32.41 -12.03
N ASP A 216 -10.23 32.07 -12.08
CA ASP A 216 -10.87 31.42 -13.25
C ASP A 216 -10.77 32.25 -14.53
N LYS A 217 -10.57 33.57 -14.40
CA LYS A 217 -10.50 34.50 -15.52
C LYS A 217 -9.07 34.77 -15.98
N ILE A 218 -8.07 34.14 -15.35
CA ILE A 218 -6.68 34.29 -15.75
C ILE A 218 -6.47 33.53 -17.07
N GLN A 219 -5.90 34.23 -18.06
CA GLN A 219 -5.63 33.70 -19.38
C GLN A 219 -4.16 33.85 -19.74
N PHE A 220 -3.66 32.89 -20.50
CA PHE A 220 -2.34 32.93 -21.11
C PHE A 220 -2.37 33.70 -22.43
N ASN A 221 -1.53 34.72 -22.55
CA ASN A 221 -1.26 35.44 -23.78
C ASN A 221 -0.03 34.83 -24.47
N SER A 222 -0.26 34.09 -25.55
CA SER A 222 0.80 33.43 -26.31
C SER A 222 1.75 34.39 -27.03
N LYS A 223 1.27 35.58 -27.44
CA LYS A 223 2.10 36.58 -28.14
C LYS A 223 3.12 37.21 -27.22
N ASN A 224 2.68 37.57 -26.01
CA ASN A 224 3.51 38.26 -25.02
C ASN A 224 4.12 37.31 -23.98
N LYS A 225 3.88 35.99 -24.12
CA LYS A 225 4.25 34.93 -23.18
C LYS A 225 4.04 35.34 -21.72
N ASN A 226 2.81 35.69 -21.38
CA ASN A 226 2.46 36.08 -20.02
C ASN A 226 1.04 35.67 -19.65
N TYR A 227 0.76 35.63 -18.35
CA TYR A 227 -0.62 35.50 -17.88
C TYR A 227 -1.21 36.88 -17.59
N TYR A 228 -2.52 37.01 -17.72
CA TYR A 228 -3.24 38.22 -17.36
C TYR A 228 -4.65 37.92 -16.87
N GLY A 229 -5.21 38.78 -16.04
CA GLY A 229 -6.58 38.66 -15.52
C GLY A 229 -7.11 39.99 -15.01
N LEU A 230 -8.42 40.11 -14.86
CA LEU A 230 -9.07 41.30 -14.31
C LEU A 230 -9.20 41.17 -12.79
N ASN A 231 -8.83 42.23 -12.06
CA ASN A 231 -9.10 42.32 -10.63
C ASN A 231 -10.55 42.75 -10.33
N GLU A 232 -10.89 42.88 -9.04
CA GLU A 232 -12.23 43.30 -8.60
C GLU A 232 -12.65 44.69 -9.12
N GLN A 233 -11.67 45.54 -9.45
CA GLN A 233 -11.87 46.91 -9.95
C GLN A 233 -11.93 46.97 -11.50
N GLY A 234 -11.87 45.83 -12.19
CA GLY A 234 -11.89 45.78 -13.66
C GLY A 234 -10.55 46.17 -14.32
N VAL A 235 -9.47 46.27 -13.55
CA VAL A 235 -8.12 46.58 -14.06
C VAL A 235 -7.42 45.29 -14.47
N THR A 236 -6.82 45.30 -15.66
CA THR A 236 -6.02 44.18 -16.16
C THR A 236 -4.68 44.10 -15.43
N ILE A 237 -4.45 43.00 -14.73
CA ILE A 237 -3.18 42.65 -14.10
C ILE A 237 -2.43 41.68 -15.00
N TYR A 238 -1.18 42.01 -15.31
CA TYR A 238 -0.26 41.13 -16.04
C TYR A 238 0.76 40.49 -15.10
N PHE A 239 1.06 39.22 -15.35
CA PHE A 239 2.09 38.42 -14.69
C PHE A 239 3.26 38.23 -15.67
N ASN A 240 4.18 39.21 -15.68
CA ASN A 240 5.17 39.40 -16.74
C ASN A 240 6.59 39.67 -16.21
N GLY A 241 7.01 39.08 -15.08
CA GLY A 241 8.26 39.51 -14.42
C GLY A 241 9.12 38.44 -13.74
N GLY A 242 8.99 37.16 -14.11
CA GLY A 242 9.74 36.10 -13.43
C GLY A 242 9.29 35.87 -11.98
N ALA A 243 9.88 34.86 -11.32
CA ALA A 243 9.47 34.37 -9.99
C ALA A 243 9.45 35.45 -8.89
N GLU A 244 10.19 36.55 -9.05
CA GLU A 244 10.27 37.63 -8.07
C GLU A 244 9.17 38.71 -8.20
N LYS A 245 8.40 38.75 -9.30
CA LYS A 245 7.43 39.85 -9.57
C LYS A 245 5.97 39.44 -9.76
N ALA A 246 5.62 38.18 -9.51
CA ALA A 246 4.25 37.85 -9.07
C ALA A 246 4.10 38.34 -7.61
N ASN A 247 4.12 39.66 -7.46
CA ASN A 247 4.13 40.34 -6.17
C ASN A 247 2.96 39.79 -5.33
N ASN A 248 3.18 39.46 -4.06
CA ASN A 248 2.11 38.94 -3.20
C ASN A 248 0.85 39.84 -3.26
N GLN A 249 1.03 41.15 -3.41
CA GLN A 249 -0.04 42.13 -3.66
C GLN A 249 -0.90 41.83 -4.90
N LYS A 250 -0.31 41.40 -6.02
CA LYS A 250 -1.07 41.05 -7.23
C LYS A 250 -1.99 39.86 -6.99
N LEU A 251 -1.55 38.91 -6.17
CA LEU A 251 -2.26 37.66 -5.89
C LEU A 251 -3.29 37.78 -4.77
N GLU A 252 -3.16 38.78 -3.90
CA GLU A 252 -4.24 39.17 -2.98
C GLU A 252 -5.51 39.57 -3.75
N PHE A 253 -5.38 40.26 -4.90
CA PHE A 253 -6.54 40.57 -5.76
C PHE A 253 -7.23 39.33 -6.33
N PHE A 254 -6.54 38.19 -6.32
CA PHE A 254 -7.06 36.90 -6.77
C PHE A 254 -7.45 35.99 -5.59
N LYS A 255 -7.51 36.53 -4.36
CA LYS A 255 -7.87 35.80 -3.13
C LYS A 255 -7.01 34.56 -2.86
N LEU A 256 -5.77 34.56 -3.33
CA LEU A 256 -4.88 33.41 -3.15
C LEU A 256 -4.65 33.09 -1.66
N SER A 257 -4.52 34.12 -0.82
CA SER A 257 -4.38 33.97 0.63
C SER A 257 -5.55 33.21 1.27
N MET A 258 -6.78 33.48 0.81
CA MET A 258 -7.99 32.76 1.25
C MET A 258 -7.95 31.30 0.80
N ILE A 259 -7.62 31.03 -0.46
CA ILE A 259 -7.49 29.66 -0.99
C ILE A 259 -6.42 28.87 -0.23
N GLU A 260 -5.23 29.47 -0.02
CA GLU A 260 -4.15 28.88 0.77
C GLU A 260 -4.64 28.56 2.19
N MET A 261 -5.37 29.46 2.84
CA MET A 261 -5.95 29.24 4.17
C MET A 261 -6.97 28.09 4.16
N ARG A 262 -7.87 28.01 3.17
CA ARG A 262 -8.88 26.95 3.04
C ARG A 262 -8.24 25.58 2.84
N ILE A 263 -7.23 25.50 1.97
CA ILE A 263 -6.47 24.27 1.72
C ILE A 263 -5.65 23.87 2.96
N ASN A 264 -5.08 24.83 3.70
CA ASN A 264 -4.45 24.56 4.99
C ASN A 264 -5.43 23.97 5.99
N ASN A 265 -6.66 24.49 6.07
CA ASN A 265 -7.71 23.95 6.94
C ASN A 265 -8.10 22.51 6.53
N TYR A 266 -8.20 22.23 5.23
CA TYR A 266 -8.40 20.87 4.74
C TYR A 266 -7.25 19.93 5.17
N TRP A 267 -6.01 20.39 5.05
CA TRP A 267 -4.82 19.60 5.38
C TRP A 267 -4.67 19.34 6.89
N SER A 268 -4.97 20.33 7.74
CA SER A 268 -4.86 20.22 9.19
C SER A 268 -6.03 19.46 9.82
N ASN A 269 -7.15 19.32 9.12
CA ASN A 269 -8.33 18.60 9.60
C ASN A 269 -7.99 17.12 9.94
N THR A 270 -8.25 16.74 11.19
CA THR A 270 -7.97 15.40 11.74
C THR A 270 -8.98 14.34 11.28
N SER A 271 -10.18 14.74 10.84
CA SER A 271 -11.18 13.84 10.25
C SER A 271 -10.81 13.38 8.83
N ILE A 272 -9.90 14.09 8.15
CA ILE A 272 -9.42 13.72 6.82
C ILE A 272 -8.36 12.63 6.94
N SER A 273 -8.62 11.49 6.32
CA SER A 273 -7.69 10.36 6.34
C SER A 273 -6.37 10.68 5.63
N LEU A 274 -5.30 10.02 6.06
CA LEU A 274 -3.98 10.15 5.43
C LEU A 274 -4.00 9.82 3.94
N ILE A 275 -4.83 8.87 3.50
CA ILE A 275 -5.00 8.50 2.08
C ILE A 275 -5.60 9.68 1.29
N LYS A 276 -6.57 10.40 1.86
CA LYS A 276 -7.14 11.60 1.22
C LYS A 276 -6.12 12.75 1.15
N LYS A 277 -5.26 12.89 2.18
CA LYS A 277 -4.14 13.85 2.16
C LYS A 277 -3.10 13.47 1.11
N LEU A 278 -2.74 12.19 1.01
CA LEU A 278 -1.86 11.65 -0.04
C LEU A 278 -2.41 11.96 -1.43
N LYS A 279 -3.70 11.69 -1.67
CA LYS A 279 -4.35 12.02 -2.94
C LYS A 279 -4.20 13.51 -3.28
N ALA A 280 -4.52 14.40 -2.35
CA ALA A 280 -4.38 15.85 -2.57
C ALA A 280 -2.93 16.23 -2.90
N PHE A 281 -1.98 15.70 -2.13
CA PHE A 281 -0.56 15.94 -2.35
C PHE A 281 -0.11 15.48 -3.74
N LEU A 282 -0.45 14.25 -4.14
CA LEU A 282 -0.11 13.70 -5.45
C LEU A 282 -0.75 14.49 -6.60
N GLU A 283 -1.99 14.95 -6.45
CA GLU A 283 -2.66 15.78 -7.47
C GLU A 283 -1.90 17.10 -7.70
N PHE A 284 -1.47 17.79 -6.65
CA PHE A 284 -0.68 19.02 -6.81
C PHE A 284 0.77 18.75 -7.26
N GLN A 285 1.40 17.65 -6.84
CA GLN A 285 2.70 17.24 -7.40
C GLN A 285 2.58 16.95 -8.90
N LYS A 286 1.46 16.37 -9.35
CA LYS A 286 1.20 16.12 -10.77
C LYS A 286 1.10 17.45 -11.54
N VAL A 287 0.43 18.48 -11.00
CA VAL A 287 0.41 19.81 -11.61
C VAL A 287 1.83 20.35 -11.79
N PHE A 288 2.63 20.29 -10.72
CA PHE A 288 4.03 20.71 -10.76
C PHE A 288 4.79 19.93 -11.85
N TYR A 289 4.63 18.61 -11.89
CA TYR A 289 5.29 17.78 -12.89
C TYR A 289 4.83 18.11 -14.31
N ILE A 290 3.54 18.32 -14.57
CA ILE A 290 3.04 18.72 -15.89
C ILE A 290 3.65 20.04 -16.35
N ALA A 291 3.83 20.99 -15.43
CA ALA A 291 4.39 22.29 -15.75
C ALA A 291 5.91 22.27 -15.94
N TRP A 292 6.67 21.36 -15.33
CA TRP A 292 8.15 21.45 -15.32
C TRP A 292 8.91 20.16 -15.61
N LYS A 293 8.24 19.09 -16.06
CA LYS A 293 8.84 17.77 -16.32
C LYS A 293 10.11 17.81 -17.18
N ASP A 294 10.16 18.70 -18.18
CA ASP A 294 11.27 18.75 -19.14
C ASP A 294 12.45 19.63 -18.66
N PHE A 295 12.27 20.40 -17.59
CA PHE A 295 13.27 21.34 -17.07
C PHE A 295 14.08 20.80 -15.88
N ASP A 296 13.54 19.84 -15.11
CA ASP A 296 14.23 19.19 -13.97
C ASP A 296 15.13 18.01 -14.39
N SER A 297 15.33 17.79 -15.69
CA SER A 297 16.19 16.74 -16.27
C SER A 297 17.43 17.27 -16.99
N GLN A 298 17.72 18.56 -16.86
CA GLN A 298 19.00 19.19 -17.20
C GLN A 298 19.73 19.58 -15.90
#